data_AF-A0A5E6NIL7-F1
#
_entry.id   AF-A0A5E6NIL7-F1
#
_cell.length_a   1.000
_cell.length_b   1.000
_cell.length_c   1.000
_cell.angle_alpha   90.00
_cell.angle_beta   90.00
_cell.angle_gamma   90.00
#
_symmetry.space_group_name_H-M   'P 1'
#
loop_
_entity.id
_entity.type
_entity.pdbx_description
1 polymer ?
#
loop_
_entity_poly.entity_id
_entity_poly.type
_entity_poly.pdbx_seq_one_letter_code
_entity_poly.pdbx_strand_id
1 'polypeptide(L)'
;MVPTFPKLAGQDEGYLLKQLKDFKSGARVDGIMKGLVASLTEKEMANLAAYYATQKVSKGVAVQGANLALGEKIYRGGKKETGVTACIACHGPTGQGIPSAGFPALASQHSMYTVKQLKAFRQHSINAQTGAVKPSRTNDYEGMMINFTKSLTNPEIDAVSAYISTL
;
A
#
# COMPACT_ATOMS: atom_id res chain seq x y z
N MET A 1 -0.63 -17.39 -8.06
CA MET A 1 -0.18 -16.39 -7.06
C MET A 1 -1.42 -15.85 -6.37
N VAL A 2 -1.40 -15.69 -5.04
CA VAL A 2 -2.56 -15.21 -4.27
C VAL A 2 -2.61 -13.68 -4.40
N PRO A 3 -3.66 -13.07 -4.99
CA PRO A 3 -3.68 -11.63 -5.29
C PRO A 3 -3.67 -10.70 -4.06
N THR A 4 -3.86 -11.25 -2.86
CA THR A 4 -3.78 -10.54 -1.58
C THR A 4 -2.38 -10.54 -0.97
N PHE A 5 -1.42 -11.27 -1.56
CA PHE A 5 -0.01 -11.16 -1.22
C PHE A 5 0.66 -10.11 -2.11
N PRO A 6 1.51 -9.23 -1.55
CA PRO A 6 2.12 -8.17 -2.32
C PRO A 6 3.18 -8.68 -3.28
N LYS A 7 3.33 -7.99 -4.41
CA LYS A 7 4.58 -7.98 -5.16
C LYS A 7 5.66 -7.25 -4.35
N LEU A 8 6.81 -7.89 -4.20
CA LEU A 8 8.00 -7.33 -3.55
C LEU A 8 9.10 -6.95 -4.55
N ALA A 9 9.09 -7.57 -5.73
CA ALA A 9 10.11 -7.35 -6.74
C ALA A 9 10.18 -5.89 -7.18
N GLY A 10 11.37 -5.30 -7.12
CA GLY A 10 11.63 -3.90 -7.50
C GLY A 10 11.07 -2.86 -6.54
N GLN A 11 10.60 -3.26 -5.35
CA GLN A 11 10.24 -2.33 -4.29
C GLN A 11 11.49 -1.75 -3.64
N ASP A 12 11.41 -0.52 -3.12
CA ASP A 12 12.52 0.10 -2.40
C ASP A 12 13.02 -0.75 -1.22
N GLU A 13 14.35 -0.87 -1.11
CA GLU A 13 15.02 -1.63 -0.05
C GLU A 13 14.70 -1.06 1.33
N GLY A 14 14.76 0.27 1.49
CA GLY A 14 14.46 0.94 2.75
C GLY A 14 13.03 0.67 3.21
N TYR A 15 12.06 0.76 2.29
CA TYR A 15 10.67 0.42 2.54
C TYR A 15 10.51 -1.04 2.95
N LEU A 16 11.11 -1.99 2.21
CA LEU A 16 11.03 -3.42 2.52
C LEU A 16 11.60 -3.73 3.90
N LEU A 17 12.78 -3.21 4.21
CA LEU A 17 13.43 -3.37 5.51
C LEU A 17 12.55 -2.80 6.64
N LYS A 18 12.00 -1.59 6.45
CA LYS A 18 11.06 -1.00 7.40
C LYS A 18 9.86 -1.92 7.64
N GLN A 19 9.24 -2.45 6.58
CA GLN A 19 8.07 -3.32 6.73
C GLN A 19 8.40 -4.62 7.45
N LEU A 20 9.54 -5.26 7.17
CA LEU A 20 9.98 -6.45 7.88
C LEU A 20 10.19 -6.18 9.38
N LYS A 21 10.86 -5.07 9.71
CA LYS A 21 11.03 -4.62 11.11
C LYS A 21 9.68 -4.34 11.79
N ASP A 22 8.75 -3.68 11.09
CA ASP A 22 7.41 -3.37 11.61
C ASP A 22 6.58 -4.64 11.87
N PHE A 23 6.67 -5.65 11.00
CA PHE A 23 6.04 -6.96 11.26
C PHE A 23 6.67 -7.66 12.46
N LYS A 24 8.00 -7.59 12.60
CA LYS A 24 8.72 -8.25 13.69
C LYS A 24 8.40 -7.61 15.03
N SER A 25 8.40 -6.28 15.12
CA SER A 25 8.06 -5.53 16.34
C SER A 25 6.57 -5.63 16.68
N GLY A 26 5.71 -5.83 15.68
CA GLY A 26 4.25 -5.78 15.83
C GLY A 26 3.65 -4.40 15.54
N ALA A 27 4.45 -3.41 15.15
CA ALA A 27 3.95 -2.13 14.66
C ALA A 27 3.05 -2.30 13.41
N ARG A 28 3.32 -3.34 12.60
CA ARG A 28 2.40 -3.81 11.55
C ARG A 28 1.94 -5.23 11.88
N VAL A 29 0.64 -5.41 12.05
CA VAL A 29 0.07 -6.70 12.45
C VAL A 29 -0.41 -7.48 11.22
N ASP A 30 0.13 -8.67 11.03
CA ASP A 30 -0.38 -9.70 10.10
C ASP A 30 0.12 -11.06 10.61
N GLY A 31 -0.79 -12.02 10.86
CA GLY A 31 -0.45 -13.28 11.53
C GLY A 31 0.53 -14.14 10.75
N ILE A 32 0.44 -14.13 9.41
CA ILE A 32 1.35 -14.88 8.55
C ILE A 32 2.73 -14.25 8.62
N MET A 33 2.82 -12.94 8.39
CA MET A 33 4.11 -12.25 8.39
C MET A 33 4.78 -12.27 9.76
N LYS A 34 4.02 -12.18 10.86
CA LYS A 34 4.57 -12.24 12.23
C LYS A 34 5.31 -13.56 12.47
N GLY A 35 4.76 -14.69 12.01
CA GLY A 35 5.43 -15.99 12.10
C GLY A 35 6.69 -16.06 11.24
N LEU A 36 6.62 -15.56 10.00
CA LEU A 36 7.75 -15.60 9.06
C LEU A 36 8.95 -14.76 9.51
N VAL A 37 8.72 -13.61 10.15
CA VAL A 37 9.81 -12.71 10.58
C VAL A 37 10.27 -12.96 12.03
N ALA A 38 9.63 -13.87 12.76
CA ALA A 38 9.88 -14.09 14.19
C ALA A 38 11.33 -14.46 14.47
N SER A 39 11.93 -15.34 13.65
CA SER A 39 13.31 -15.81 13.81
C SER A 39 14.36 -14.98 13.07
N LEU A 40 13.96 -14.09 12.15
CA LEU A 40 14.90 -13.34 11.32
C LEU A 40 15.73 -12.34 12.13
N THR A 41 17.03 -12.34 11.92
CA THR A 41 17.94 -11.29 12.39
C THR A 41 17.77 -10.01 11.58
N GLU A 42 18.27 -8.88 12.08
CA GLU A 42 18.27 -7.62 11.31
C GLU A 42 19.05 -7.74 10.00
N LYS A 43 20.17 -8.47 10.01
CA LYS A 43 20.98 -8.72 8.82
C LYS A 43 20.22 -9.53 7.77
N GLU A 44 19.49 -10.57 8.18
CA GLU A 44 18.67 -11.35 7.25
C GLU A 44 17.52 -10.53 6.67
N MET A 45 16.87 -9.68 7.48
CA MET A 45 15.84 -8.76 6.97
C MET A 45 16.41 -7.77 5.95
N ALA A 46 17.61 -7.22 6.21
CA ALA A 46 18.29 -6.34 5.26
C ALA A 46 18.65 -7.07 3.97
N ASN A 47 19.20 -8.29 4.06
CA ASN A 47 19.52 -9.10 2.89
C ASN A 47 18.28 -9.43 2.04
N LEU A 48 17.14 -9.76 2.68
CA LEU A 48 15.87 -9.99 1.98
C LEU A 48 15.38 -8.72 1.28
N ALA A 49 15.46 -7.58 1.95
CA ALA A 49 15.09 -6.29 1.38
C ALA A 49 15.93 -5.97 0.14
N ALA A 50 17.26 -6.07 0.24
CA ALA A 50 18.19 -5.86 -0.87
C ALA A 50 17.93 -6.84 -2.02
N TYR A 51 17.69 -8.12 -1.69
CA TYR A 51 17.38 -9.13 -2.70
C TYR A 51 16.14 -8.78 -3.51
N TYR A 52 15.02 -8.47 -2.86
CA TYR A 52 13.77 -8.17 -3.56
C TYR A 52 13.80 -6.83 -4.31
N ALA A 53 14.56 -5.84 -3.81
CA ALA A 53 14.72 -4.55 -4.48
C ALA A 53 15.37 -4.65 -5.87
N THR A 54 16.21 -5.65 -6.09
CA THR A 54 16.88 -5.88 -7.38
C THR A 54 16.10 -6.78 -8.34
N GLN A 55 14.99 -7.40 -7.89
CA GLN A 55 14.21 -8.30 -8.74
C GLN A 55 13.42 -7.53 -9.79
N LYS A 56 13.25 -8.15 -10.96
CA LYS A 56 12.46 -7.58 -12.06
C LYS A 56 10.99 -7.48 -11.70
N VAL A 57 10.43 -6.27 -11.79
CA VAL A 57 9.00 -6.00 -11.62
C VAL A 57 8.20 -6.76 -12.67
N SER A 58 7.19 -7.51 -12.23
CA SER A 58 6.22 -8.12 -13.13
C SER A 58 5.09 -7.15 -13.43
N LYS A 59 4.62 -7.13 -14.69
CA LYS A 59 3.48 -6.29 -15.08
C LYS A 59 2.26 -6.59 -14.22
N GLY A 60 1.51 -5.55 -13.87
CA GLY A 60 0.24 -5.72 -13.20
C GLY A 60 -0.83 -6.32 -14.12
N VAL A 61 -1.94 -6.72 -13.51
CA VAL A 61 -3.06 -7.38 -14.19
C VAL A 61 -4.25 -6.44 -14.13
N ALA A 62 -4.79 -6.07 -15.29
CA ALA A 62 -5.96 -5.22 -15.36
C ALA A 62 -7.17 -5.90 -14.72
N VAL A 63 -7.95 -5.14 -13.96
CA VAL A 63 -9.20 -5.61 -13.36
C VAL A 63 -10.33 -5.39 -14.35
N GLN A 64 -10.95 -6.48 -14.81
CA GLN A 64 -12.07 -6.41 -15.76
C GLN A 64 -13.25 -5.64 -15.16
N GLY A 65 -13.85 -4.73 -15.94
CA GLY A 65 -14.98 -3.92 -15.51
C GLY A 65 -14.65 -2.82 -14.48
N ALA A 66 -13.37 -2.62 -14.14
CA ALA A 66 -12.99 -1.56 -13.22
C ALA A 66 -13.16 -0.17 -13.84
N ASN A 67 -13.58 0.79 -13.01
CA ASN A 67 -13.66 2.19 -13.40
C ASN A 67 -12.28 2.85 -13.33
N LEU A 68 -11.45 2.60 -14.34
CA LEU A 68 -10.09 3.14 -14.42
C LEU A 68 -10.06 4.67 -14.50
N ALA A 69 -11.06 5.29 -15.12
CA ALA A 69 -11.17 6.75 -15.21
C ALA A 69 -11.36 7.41 -13.83
N LEU A 70 -12.21 6.82 -12.97
CA LEU A 70 -12.33 7.25 -11.58
C LEU A 70 -11.02 7.03 -10.80
N GLY A 71 -10.40 5.86 -11.00
CA GLY A 71 -9.13 5.54 -10.35
C GLY A 71 -8.01 6.52 -10.71
N GLU A 72 -7.88 6.86 -12.00
CA GLU A 72 -6.96 7.87 -12.49
C GLU A 72 -7.25 9.25 -11.92
N LYS A 73 -8.52 9.67 -11.92
CA LYS A 73 -8.94 10.95 -11.35
C LYS A 73 -8.51 11.10 -9.90
N ILE A 74 -8.67 10.06 -9.08
CA ILE A 74 -8.25 10.05 -7.68
C ILE A 74 -6.72 10.03 -7.57
N TYR A 75 -6.06 9.16 -8.35
CA TYR A 75 -4.61 9.01 -8.30
C TYR A 75 -3.88 10.32 -8.65
N ARG A 76 -4.32 10.98 -9.72
CA ARG A 76 -3.70 12.20 -10.25
C ARG A 76 -4.23 13.48 -9.64
N GLY A 77 -5.51 13.52 -9.29
CA GLY A 77 -6.20 14.75 -8.86
C GLY A 77 -6.62 14.77 -7.39
N GLY A 78 -6.61 13.62 -6.70
CA GLY A 78 -7.17 13.52 -5.35
C GLY A 78 -8.68 13.80 -5.34
N LYS A 79 -9.19 14.26 -4.19
CA LYS A 79 -10.58 14.74 -4.00
C LYS A 79 -10.56 16.00 -3.15
N LYS A 80 -10.62 17.15 -3.79
CA LYS A 80 -10.55 18.46 -3.12
C LYS A 80 -11.68 18.65 -2.12
N GLU A 81 -12.88 18.19 -2.47
CA GLU A 81 -14.12 18.35 -1.71
C GLU A 81 -14.04 17.65 -0.35
N THR A 82 -13.28 16.56 -0.28
CA THR A 82 -13.10 15.76 0.95
C THR A 82 -11.66 15.78 1.45
N GLY A 83 -10.82 16.70 0.95
CA GLY A 83 -9.43 16.89 1.38
C GLY A 83 -8.47 15.72 1.07
N VAL A 84 -8.82 14.81 0.13
CA VAL A 84 -7.90 13.74 -0.27
C VAL A 84 -6.86 14.32 -1.21
N THR A 85 -5.59 14.32 -0.81
CA THR A 85 -4.50 14.72 -1.70
C THR A 85 -4.28 13.64 -2.76
N ALA A 86 -3.84 14.08 -3.95
CA ALA A 86 -3.56 13.17 -5.04
C ALA A 86 -2.41 12.21 -4.70
N CYS A 87 -2.59 10.92 -4.98
CA CYS A 87 -1.61 9.86 -4.70
C CYS A 87 -0.26 10.12 -5.39
N ILE A 88 -0.32 10.70 -6.60
CA ILE A 88 0.82 11.11 -7.42
C ILE A 88 1.81 12.01 -6.69
N ALA A 89 1.37 12.80 -5.71
CA ALA A 89 2.22 13.75 -4.99
C ALA A 89 3.34 13.07 -4.20
N CYS A 90 3.09 11.87 -3.69
CA CYS A 90 4.07 11.09 -2.91
C CYS A 90 4.52 9.81 -3.63
N HIS A 91 3.64 9.20 -4.43
CA HIS A 91 3.93 7.94 -5.12
C HIS A 91 4.40 8.12 -6.58
N GLY A 92 4.47 9.36 -7.06
CA GLY A 92 4.99 9.71 -8.38
C GLY A 92 4.00 9.51 -9.54
N PRO A 93 4.26 10.10 -10.72
CA PRO A 93 3.36 10.07 -11.88
C PRO A 93 3.08 8.70 -12.48
N THR A 94 3.96 7.74 -12.23
CA THR A 94 3.85 6.37 -12.71
C THR A 94 3.83 5.36 -11.56
N GLY A 95 3.58 5.80 -10.32
CA GLY A 95 3.58 4.90 -9.17
C GLY A 95 4.94 4.37 -8.77
N GLN A 96 6.03 5.02 -9.19
CA GLN A 96 7.40 4.59 -8.90
C GLN A 96 7.84 4.80 -7.45
N GLY A 97 7.10 5.60 -6.67
CA GLY A 97 7.50 5.99 -5.31
C GLY A 97 8.63 7.02 -5.28
N ILE A 98 9.06 7.38 -4.07
CA ILE A 98 10.19 8.28 -3.81
C ILE A 98 11.02 7.65 -2.68
N PRO A 99 12.00 6.77 -3.01
CA PRO A 99 12.82 6.07 -2.02
C PRO A 99 13.49 6.97 -0.99
N SER A 100 14.03 8.12 -1.41
CA SER A 100 14.69 9.08 -0.52
C SER A 100 13.77 9.70 0.53
N ALA A 101 12.46 9.65 0.32
CA ALA A 101 11.42 10.10 1.25
C ALA A 101 10.67 8.93 1.90
N GLY A 102 11.05 7.68 1.63
CA GLY A 102 10.40 6.47 2.16
C GLY A 102 9.02 6.18 1.55
N PHE A 103 8.65 6.82 0.43
CA PHE A 103 7.38 6.56 -0.23
C PHE A 103 7.50 5.33 -1.16
N PRO A 104 6.70 4.26 -0.93
CA PRO A 104 6.83 3.03 -1.68
C PRO A 104 6.36 3.18 -3.12
N ALA A 105 6.93 2.34 -3.99
CA ALA A 105 6.38 2.07 -5.30
C ALA A 105 5.00 1.38 -5.18
N LEU A 106 4.05 1.82 -5.99
CA LEU A 106 2.70 1.26 -6.10
C LEU A 106 2.45 0.61 -7.47
N ALA A 107 3.20 1.02 -8.49
CA ALA A 107 3.03 0.56 -9.87
C ALA A 107 2.95 -0.96 -9.97
N SER A 108 2.05 -1.45 -10.81
CA SER A 108 1.86 -2.87 -11.09
C SER A 108 1.53 -3.76 -9.88
N GLN A 109 1.29 -3.19 -8.70
CA GLN A 109 0.90 -3.95 -7.50
C GLN A 109 -0.46 -4.63 -7.71
N HIS A 110 -0.69 -5.75 -7.02
CA HIS A 110 -1.98 -6.41 -7.07
C HIS A 110 -3.09 -5.49 -6.53
N SER A 111 -4.14 -5.27 -7.33
CA SER A 111 -5.27 -4.42 -6.93
C SER A 111 -5.88 -4.87 -5.59
N MET A 112 -6.08 -6.18 -5.39
CA MET A 112 -6.63 -6.71 -4.13
C MET A 112 -5.72 -6.45 -2.92
N TYR A 113 -4.39 -6.51 -3.08
CA TYR A 113 -3.47 -6.12 -2.03
C TYR A 113 -3.59 -4.63 -1.70
N THR A 114 -3.63 -3.78 -2.72
CA THR A 114 -3.78 -2.32 -2.57
C THR A 114 -5.09 -1.97 -1.89
N VAL A 115 -6.21 -2.59 -2.28
CA VAL A 115 -7.52 -2.47 -1.61
C VAL A 115 -7.39 -2.83 -0.12
N LYS A 116 -6.77 -3.97 0.21
CA LYS A 116 -6.55 -4.39 1.60
C LYS A 116 -5.75 -3.34 2.37
N GLN A 117 -4.70 -2.75 1.79
CA GLN A 117 -3.87 -1.76 2.49
C GLN A 117 -4.61 -0.43 2.70
N LEU A 118 -5.29 0.08 1.66
CA LEU A 118 -6.05 1.34 1.77
C LEU A 118 -7.18 1.21 2.81
N LYS A 119 -7.88 0.07 2.84
CA LYS A 119 -8.90 -0.21 3.86
C LYS A 119 -8.32 -0.34 5.27
N ALA A 120 -7.09 -0.87 5.41
CA ALA A 120 -6.42 -1.00 6.70
C ALA A 120 -5.97 0.35 7.29
N PHE A 121 -5.58 1.31 6.43
CA PHE A 121 -5.26 2.69 6.83
C PHE A 121 -6.51 3.55 7.05
N ARG A 122 -7.62 3.25 6.36
CA ARG A 122 -8.83 4.08 6.41
C ARG A 122 -9.42 4.17 7.82
N GLN A 123 -9.74 5.40 8.23
CA GLN A 123 -10.43 5.71 9.47
C GLN A 123 -11.85 5.08 9.53
N HIS A 124 -12.28 4.73 10.74
CA HIS A 124 -13.49 3.94 11.01
C HIS A 124 -14.84 4.56 10.56
N SER A 125 -14.94 5.86 10.32
CA SER A 125 -16.22 6.49 9.91
C SER A 125 -16.82 5.89 8.62
N ILE A 126 -16.04 5.14 7.84
CA ILE A 126 -16.49 4.38 6.65
C ILE A 126 -16.53 2.84 6.89
N ASN A 127 -16.01 2.33 8.02
CA ASN A 127 -15.99 0.89 8.38
C ASN A 127 -16.99 0.55 9.52
N ALA A 128 -18.15 1.23 9.56
CA ALA A 128 -19.18 1.10 10.61
C ALA A 128 -19.65 -0.35 10.88
N GLN A 129 -19.43 -1.27 9.94
CA GLN A 129 -19.80 -2.69 10.02
C GLN A 129 -18.92 -3.54 10.96
N THR A 130 -17.86 -2.97 11.55
CA THR A 130 -16.83 -3.73 12.31
C THR A 130 -16.74 -3.38 13.80
N GLY A 131 -17.39 -2.31 14.27
CA GLY A 131 -17.28 -1.82 15.65
C GLY A 131 -15.89 -1.31 16.10
N ALA A 132 -14.89 -1.29 15.21
CA ALA A 132 -13.50 -0.96 15.54
C ALA A 132 -13.18 0.53 15.46
N VAL A 133 -12.98 1.23 16.58
CA VAL A 133 -12.78 2.70 16.62
C VAL A 133 -11.42 3.22 16.12
N LYS A 134 -10.49 2.37 15.67
CA LYS A 134 -9.13 2.74 15.21
C LYS A 134 -8.78 2.06 13.88
N PRO A 135 -7.94 2.66 13.01
CA PRO A 135 -7.39 1.97 11.84
C PRO A 135 -6.62 0.70 12.24
N SER A 136 -6.71 -0.35 11.42
CA SER A 136 -6.00 -1.61 11.69
C SER A 136 -4.51 -1.55 11.33
N ARG A 137 -4.09 -0.54 10.57
CA ARG A 137 -2.70 -0.28 10.22
C ARG A 137 -2.36 1.18 10.49
N THR A 138 -1.35 1.41 11.33
CA THR A 138 -0.94 2.75 11.78
C THR A 138 0.58 2.94 11.75
N ASN A 139 1.30 2.10 10.98
CA ASN A 139 2.76 2.16 10.85
C ASN A 139 3.24 3.08 9.72
N ASP A 140 2.42 4.06 9.34
CA ASP A 140 2.74 5.11 8.38
C ASP A 140 3.36 6.33 9.07
N TYR A 141 4.12 7.12 8.31
CA TYR A 141 4.75 8.34 8.80
C TYR A 141 3.67 9.36 9.18
N GLU A 142 3.61 9.74 10.46
CA GLU A 142 2.69 10.76 11.01
C GLU A 142 1.20 10.58 10.62
N GLY A 143 0.75 9.34 10.38
CA GLY A 143 -0.63 9.07 9.98
C GLY A 143 -0.99 9.60 8.58
N MET A 144 0.00 9.84 7.72
CA MET A 144 -0.19 10.36 6.37
C MET A 144 -1.17 9.51 5.53
N MET A 145 -0.97 8.19 5.48
CA MET A 145 -1.86 7.29 4.73
C MET A 145 -3.24 7.17 5.38
N ILE A 146 -3.32 7.23 6.71
CA ILE A 146 -4.61 7.29 7.42
C ILE A 146 -5.38 8.55 7.00
N ASN A 147 -4.71 9.70 6.98
CA ASN A 147 -5.31 10.98 6.64
C ASN A 147 -5.80 11.04 5.19
N PHE A 148 -5.13 10.37 4.25
CA PHE A 148 -5.57 10.34 2.85
C PHE A 148 -6.68 9.32 2.59
N THR A 149 -6.69 8.22 3.31
CA THR A 149 -7.68 7.15 3.08
C THR A 149 -9.00 7.39 3.81
N LYS A 150 -9.02 8.24 4.84
CA LYS A 150 -10.21 8.49 5.70
C LYS A 150 -11.48 8.91 4.94
N SER A 151 -11.35 9.51 3.76
CA SER A 151 -12.48 10.02 2.97
C SER A 151 -12.69 9.30 1.63
N LEU A 152 -12.03 8.15 1.43
CA LEU A 152 -12.24 7.30 0.27
C LEU A 152 -13.31 6.24 0.55
N THR A 153 -14.33 6.21 -0.30
CA THR A 153 -15.38 5.18 -0.31
C THR A 153 -14.84 3.85 -0.86
N ASN A 154 -15.61 2.76 -0.71
CA ASN A 154 -15.21 1.46 -1.27
C ASN A 154 -15.05 1.50 -2.81
N PRO A 155 -16.00 2.04 -3.60
CA PRO A 155 -15.83 2.14 -5.05
C PRO A 155 -14.59 2.95 -5.46
N GLU A 156 -14.24 3.99 -4.70
CA GLU A 156 -13.06 4.81 -4.96
C GLU A 156 -11.75 4.07 -4.65
N ILE A 157 -11.70 3.32 -3.54
CA ILE A 157 -10.57 2.44 -3.21
C ILE A 157 -10.40 1.36 -4.28
N ASP A 158 -11.50 0.73 -4.71
CA ASP A 158 -11.46 -0.34 -5.71
C ASP A 158 -11.00 0.22 -7.07
N ALA A 159 -11.50 1.40 -7.47
CA ALA A 159 -11.12 2.09 -8.70
C ALA A 159 -9.64 2.50 -8.70
N VAL A 160 -9.15 3.19 -7.67
CA VAL A 160 -7.74 3.64 -7.60
C VAL A 160 -6.78 2.46 -7.48
N SER A 161 -7.16 1.38 -6.80
CA SER A 161 -6.35 0.16 -6.73
C SER A 161 -6.27 -0.56 -8.07
N ALA A 162 -7.37 -0.59 -8.84
CA ALA A 162 -7.36 -1.11 -10.20
C ALA A 162 -6.47 -0.26 -11.12
N TYR A 163 -6.57 1.06 -11.05
CA TYR A 163 -5.69 1.96 -11.80
C TYR A 163 -4.21 1.75 -11.46
N ILE A 164 -3.86 1.70 -10.17
CA ILE A 164 -2.50 1.43 -9.70
C ILE A 164 -1.94 0.12 -10.26
N SER A 165 -2.77 -0.92 -10.39
CA SER A 165 -2.36 -2.19 -10.97
C SER A 165 -2.06 -2.13 -12.47
N THR A 166 -2.45 -1.06 -13.16
CA THR A 166 -2.13 -0.84 -14.58
C THR A 166 -0.94 0.09 -14.82
N LEU A 167 -0.45 0.74 -13.76
CA LEU A 167 0.75 1.57 -13.81
C LEU A 167 2.04 0.75 -13.92
#